data_AF-A0A925CYF1-F1
#
_entry.id   AF-A0A925CYF1-F1
#
_cell.length_a   1.000
_cell.length_b   1.000
_cell.length_c   1.000
_cell.angle_alpha   90.00
_cell.angle_beta   90.00
_cell.angle_gamma   90.00
#
_symmetry.space_group_name_H-M   'P 1'
#
loop_
_entity.id
_entity.type
_entity.pdbx_description
1 polymer ?
#
loop_
_entity_poly.entity_id
_entity_poly.type
_entity_poly.pdbx_seq_one_letter_code
_entity_poly.pdbx_strand_id
1 'polypeptide(L)'
;MKRNFLLLLAAVFSVGSYAQLNIQSGATFFIQSGATVTVQGDVTSNADIQGTGVLLLKGTSLQTVNMNGFSIPNVQVDNTSNVALGGIATINTSLVFTNGKIQLNTFDLNLAAATAVSGFDNTKYVITNNTGRLVRNSLGASPFVFPVGFDATTYNPLTVTQNGTVDNLGVRCLSGVLQNGTTGSAFVKEVVNASWAVTEAVNGGSNLALTSSWTGGDELPGFNRAKTGISYYDGVGWDMTNTQTAAAAGAGPYTITRNAVSNLANGGIFAVGQRPVLTTLLVAPKTYLHGSYAGAGLMSDGLRSAGLIPTTEPYTGMTNFSHIATGRGGGETI
;
A
#
# COMPACT_ATOMS: atom_id res chain seq x y z
N MET A 1 -76.41 -6.19 12.37
CA MET A 1 -75.09 -6.82 12.15
C MET A 1 -74.08 -5.73 11.80
N LYS A 2 -72.90 -5.79 12.41
CA LYS A 2 -71.92 -4.70 12.53
C LYS A 2 -71.22 -4.43 11.18
N ARG A 3 -71.15 -3.15 10.76
CA ARG A 3 -70.34 -2.70 9.62
C ARG A 3 -68.90 -2.53 10.11
N ASN A 4 -68.00 -3.40 9.68
CA ASN A 4 -66.57 -3.25 9.94
C ASN A 4 -65.99 -2.21 8.98
N PHE A 5 -65.64 -1.04 9.53
CA PHE A 5 -64.85 -0.03 8.85
C PHE A 5 -63.38 -0.48 8.90
N LEU A 6 -62.81 -0.85 7.76
CA LEU A 6 -61.38 -1.11 7.64
C LEU A 6 -60.69 0.24 7.38
N LEU A 7 -60.15 0.85 8.44
CA LEU A 7 -59.28 2.03 8.29
C LEU A 7 -57.92 1.54 7.79
N LEU A 8 -57.63 1.75 6.51
CA LEU A 8 -56.31 1.53 5.94
C LEU A 8 -55.40 2.68 6.39
N LEU A 9 -54.62 2.46 7.46
CA LEU A 9 -53.61 3.41 7.90
C LEU A 9 -52.43 3.37 6.90
N ALA A 10 -52.44 4.28 5.91
CA ALA A 10 -51.29 4.51 5.05
C ALA A 10 -50.21 5.25 5.84
N ALA A 11 -49.35 4.50 6.53
CA ALA A 11 -48.12 5.03 7.11
C ALA A 11 -47.13 5.35 5.97
N VAL A 12 -47.18 6.57 5.45
CA VAL A 12 -46.12 7.11 4.60
C VAL A 12 -44.92 7.35 5.51
N PHE A 13 -44.03 6.36 5.61
CA PHE A 13 -42.70 6.57 6.15
C PHE A 13 -41.92 7.41 5.14
N SER A 14 -41.94 8.74 5.27
CA SER A 14 -40.89 9.55 4.66
C SER A 14 -39.62 9.34 5.48
N VAL A 15 -38.91 8.24 5.21
CA VAL A 15 -37.49 8.13 5.58
C VAL A 15 -36.80 9.35 5.00
N GLY A 16 -36.02 10.07 5.82
CA GLY A 16 -35.58 11.44 5.54
C GLY A 16 -35.10 11.64 4.10
N SER A 17 -35.74 12.56 3.37
CA SER A 17 -35.29 12.93 2.03
C SER A 17 -34.04 13.78 2.16
N TYR A 18 -32.88 13.21 1.88
CA TYR A 18 -31.63 13.97 1.77
C TYR A 18 -31.55 14.65 0.40
N ALA A 19 -30.96 15.85 0.35
CA ALA A 19 -30.67 16.52 -0.91
C ALA A 19 -29.61 15.72 -1.68
N GLN A 20 -30.03 14.91 -2.65
CA GLN A 20 -29.17 14.19 -3.59
C GLN A 20 -28.89 15.04 -4.83
N LEU A 21 -27.78 14.79 -5.52
CA LEU A 21 -27.45 15.44 -6.79
C LEU A 21 -27.35 14.38 -7.89
N ASN A 22 -28.20 14.49 -8.91
CA ASN A 22 -28.16 13.63 -10.09
C ASN A 22 -28.05 14.49 -11.36
N ILE A 23 -26.94 14.36 -12.08
CA ILE A 23 -26.68 15.08 -13.33
C ILE A 23 -26.69 14.06 -14.48
N GLN A 24 -27.62 14.23 -15.40
CA GLN A 24 -27.80 13.34 -16.55
C GLN A 24 -26.79 13.64 -17.66
N SER A 25 -26.57 12.65 -18.52
CA SER A 25 -25.70 12.80 -19.69
C SER A 25 -26.17 13.95 -20.57
N GLY A 26 -25.24 14.80 -21.01
CA GLY A 26 -25.53 15.97 -21.83
C GLY A 26 -26.10 17.17 -21.08
N ALA A 27 -26.33 17.06 -19.76
CA ALA A 27 -26.68 18.21 -18.93
C ALA A 27 -25.45 19.07 -18.61
N THR A 28 -25.66 20.38 -18.48
CA THR A 28 -24.64 21.30 -17.95
C THR A 28 -24.98 21.62 -16.50
N PHE A 29 -24.05 21.35 -15.59
CA PHE A 29 -24.15 21.78 -14.21
C PHE A 29 -22.96 22.67 -13.87
N PHE A 30 -23.21 23.95 -13.59
CA PHE A 30 -22.16 24.95 -13.36
C PHE A 30 -22.31 25.54 -11.96
N ILE A 31 -21.27 25.42 -11.14
CA ILE A 31 -21.22 26.05 -9.81
C ILE A 31 -20.40 27.34 -9.92
N GLN A 32 -21.07 28.48 -9.76
CA GLN A 32 -20.46 29.80 -9.87
C GLN A 32 -19.38 30.02 -8.79
N SER A 33 -18.44 30.91 -9.10
CA SER A 33 -17.39 31.30 -8.15
C SER A 33 -18.01 31.81 -6.84
N GLY A 34 -17.47 31.34 -5.70
CA GLY A 34 -17.98 31.68 -4.37
C GLY A 34 -19.27 30.96 -3.96
N ALA A 35 -19.94 30.23 -4.86
CA ALA A 35 -21.11 29.43 -4.52
C ALA A 35 -20.69 28.06 -3.96
N THR A 36 -21.52 27.53 -3.06
CA THR A 36 -21.39 26.18 -2.52
C THR A 36 -22.69 25.41 -2.74
N VAL A 37 -22.62 24.27 -3.42
CA VAL A 37 -23.73 23.31 -3.51
C VAL A 37 -23.54 22.29 -2.41
N THR A 38 -24.42 22.33 -1.40
CA THR A 38 -24.41 21.37 -0.30
C THR A 38 -25.27 20.17 -0.67
N VAL A 39 -24.66 18.99 -0.71
CA VAL A 39 -25.33 17.72 -0.96
C VAL A 39 -25.30 16.89 0.33
N GLN A 40 -26.46 16.39 0.74
CA GLN A 40 -26.62 15.59 1.97
C GLN A 40 -26.92 14.11 1.65
N GLY A 41 -27.33 13.80 0.42
CA GLY A 41 -27.50 12.44 -0.11
C GLY A 41 -26.40 12.07 -1.11
N ASP A 42 -26.65 11.07 -1.95
CA ASP A 42 -25.67 10.63 -2.94
C ASP A 42 -25.48 11.63 -4.08
N VAL A 43 -24.31 11.57 -4.72
CA VAL A 43 -23.98 12.30 -5.94
C VAL A 43 -23.82 11.29 -7.07
N THR A 44 -24.58 11.45 -8.14
CA THR A 44 -24.37 10.76 -9.41
C THR A 44 -24.24 11.80 -10.52
N SER A 45 -23.19 11.71 -11.33
CA SER A 45 -23.02 12.58 -12.49
C SER A 45 -22.61 11.78 -13.71
N ASN A 46 -23.20 12.12 -14.86
CA ASN A 46 -22.84 11.62 -16.18
C ASN A 46 -22.36 12.77 -17.08
N ALA A 47 -21.86 13.85 -16.47
CA ALA A 47 -21.24 15.00 -17.11
C ALA A 47 -20.24 15.65 -16.16
N ASP A 48 -19.36 16.50 -16.68
CA ASP A 48 -18.49 17.33 -15.86
C ASP A 48 -19.30 18.35 -15.06
N ILE A 49 -18.98 18.47 -13.77
CA ILE A 49 -19.37 19.65 -12.99
C ILE A 49 -18.42 20.78 -13.38
N GLN A 50 -18.99 21.92 -13.76
CA GLN A 50 -18.24 23.07 -14.27
C GLN A 50 -18.21 24.22 -13.26
N GLY A 51 -17.35 25.20 -13.54
CA GLY A 51 -17.21 26.41 -12.73
C GLY A 51 -16.16 26.27 -11.63
N THR A 52 -16.13 27.26 -10.73
CA THR A 52 -15.10 27.38 -9.68
C THR A 52 -15.68 27.37 -8.27
N GLY A 53 -17.00 27.15 -8.12
CA GLY A 53 -17.61 26.93 -6.83
C GLY A 53 -17.31 25.54 -6.27
N VAL A 54 -17.90 25.25 -5.10
CA VAL A 54 -17.62 24.06 -4.29
C VAL A 54 -18.81 23.10 -4.27
N LEU A 55 -18.53 21.81 -4.46
CA LEU A 55 -19.44 20.73 -4.08
C LEU A 55 -19.11 20.30 -2.64
N LEU A 56 -20.03 20.57 -1.72
CA LEU A 56 -19.88 20.24 -0.29
C LEU A 56 -20.67 18.96 0.02
N LEU A 57 -19.94 17.91 0.41
CA LEU A 57 -20.50 16.62 0.83
C LEU A 57 -20.73 16.68 2.34
N LYS A 58 -21.99 16.80 2.78
CA LYS A 58 -22.38 17.06 4.18
C LYS A 58 -23.53 16.17 4.65
N GLY A 59 -23.52 14.92 4.24
CA GLY A 59 -24.52 13.93 4.66
C GLY A 59 -24.43 13.58 6.15
N THR A 60 -25.49 12.93 6.64
CA THR A 60 -25.51 12.33 8.00
C THR A 60 -25.30 10.82 7.97
N SER A 61 -25.37 10.21 6.79
CA SER A 61 -25.01 8.83 6.48
C SER A 61 -23.81 8.80 5.52
N LEU A 62 -23.27 7.60 5.28
CA LEU A 62 -22.30 7.40 4.19
C LEU A 62 -22.90 7.93 2.89
N GLN A 63 -22.19 8.83 2.22
CA GLN A 63 -22.58 9.34 0.89
C GLN A 63 -21.80 8.62 -0.19
N THR A 64 -22.48 8.19 -1.24
CA THR A 64 -21.84 7.64 -2.44
C THR A 64 -21.66 8.74 -3.48
N VAL A 65 -20.44 8.87 -4.01
CA VAL A 65 -20.11 9.76 -5.12
C VAL A 65 -19.74 8.90 -6.33
N ASN A 66 -20.57 8.95 -7.36
CA ASN A 66 -20.30 8.33 -8.66
C ASN A 66 -20.27 9.41 -9.74
N MET A 67 -19.08 9.74 -10.23
CA MET A 67 -18.93 10.70 -11.33
C MET A 67 -18.87 10.03 -12.70
N ASN A 68 -19.00 8.70 -12.79
CA ASN A 68 -18.92 7.93 -14.03
C ASN A 68 -17.71 8.32 -14.91
N GLY A 69 -16.57 8.64 -14.29
CA GLY A 69 -15.34 9.07 -14.97
C GLY A 69 -15.23 10.57 -15.25
N PHE A 70 -16.28 11.36 -15.01
CA PHE A 70 -16.28 12.81 -15.18
C PHE A 70 -15.61 13.55 -14.01
N SER A 71 -15.45 14.86 -14.17
CA SER A 71 -14.72 15.70 -13.26
C SER A 71 -15.58 16.61 -12.37
N ILE A 72 -15.03 16.94 -11.20
CA ILE A 72 -15.54 17.93 -10.25
C ILE A 72 -14.41 18.95 -9.98
N PRO A 73 -14.66 20.27 -10.02
CA PRO A 73 -13.60 21.25 -9.83
C PRO A 73 -13.11 21.31 -8.38
N ASN A 74 -14.02 21.56 -7.43
CA ASN A 74 -13.71 21.69 -6.01
C ASN A 74 -14.65 20.83 -5.19
N VAL A 75 -14.09 20.00 -4.32
CA VAL A 75 -14.84 19.14 -3.40
C VAL A 75 -14.42 19.45 -1.97
N GLN A 76 -15.40 19.62 -1.10
CA GLN A 76 -15.19 19.67 0.35
C GLN A 76 -15.92 18.48 0.99
N VAL A 77 -15.18 17.67 1.74
CA VAL A 77 -15.71 16.55 2.52
C VAL A 77 -15.96 17.03 3.94
N ASP A 78 -17.22 17.14 4.31
CA ASP A 78 -17.67 17.52 5.65
C ASP A 78 -18.77 16.55 6.13
N ASN A 79 -18.47 15.25 6.01
CA ASN A 79 -19.39 14.18 6.37
C ASN A 79 -18.71 13.24 7.37
N THR A 80 -19.14 13.32 8.63
CA THR A 80 -18.61 12.46 9.71
C THR A 80 -18.89 10.98 9.51
N SER A 81 -19.89 10.63 8.68
CA SER A 81 -20.21 9.27 8.25
C SER A 81 -19.42 8.82 7.01
N ASN A 82 -18.48 9.64 6.54
CA ASN A 82 -17.59 9.43 5.39
C ASN A 82 -18.29 9.51 4.01
N VAL A 83 -17.46 9.46 2.98
CA VAL A 83 -17.85 9.37 1.57
C VAL A 83 -17.27 8.08 0.99
N ALA A 84 -17.99 7.44 0.08
CA ALA A 84 -17.50 6.31 -0.71
C ALA A 84 -17.59 6.62 -2.20
N LEU A 85 -16.61 6.15 -2.98
CA LEU A 85 -16.72 6.18 -4.43
C LEU A 85 -17.65 5.06 -4.91
N GLY A 86 -18.64 5.45 -5.71
CA GLY A 86 -19.50 4.55 -6.50
C GLY A 86 -19.07 4.44 -7.97
N GLY A 87 -18.05 5.21 -8.37
CA GLY A 87 -17.45 5.19 -9.70
C GLY A 87 -16.19 6.05 -9.72
N ILE A 88 -15.45 6.01 -10.83
CA ILE A 88 -14.25 6.84 -11.01
C ILE A 88 -14.66 8.31 -10.93
N ALA A 89 -13.85 9.11 -10.24
CA ALA A 89 -14.01 10.56 -10.15
C ALA A 89 -12.68 11.28 -10.38
N THR A 90 -12.73 12.43 -11.03
CA THR A 90 -11.58 13.32 -11.21
C THR A 90 -11.83 14.63 -10.48
N ILE A 91 -10.93 15.03 -9.59
CA ILE A 91 -10.95 16.35 -8.96
C ILE A 91 -9.92 17.24 -9.65
N ASN A 92 -10.36 18.37 -10.20
CA ASN A 92 -9.48 19.23 -11.01
C ASN A 92 -8.69 20.23 -10.16
N THR A 93 -9.33 20.88 -9.18
CA THR A 93 -8.78 22.09 -8.55
C THR A 93 -8.52 21.91 -7.06
N SER A 94 -9.50 21.47 -6.26
CA SER A 94 -9.29 21.28 -4.82
C SER A 94 -10.07 20.14 -4.18
N LEU A 95 -9.43 19.46 -3.24
CA LEU A 95 -10.03 18.51 -2.33
C LEU A 95 -9.72 18.93 -0.88
N VAL A 96 -10.75 19.36 -0.17
CA VAL A 96 -10.63 19.80 1.23
C VAL A 96 -11.30 18.79 2.15
N PHE A 97 -10.58 18.31 3.15
CA PHE A 97 -11.17 17.53 4.23
C PHE A 97 -11.50 18.44 5.42
N THR A 98 -12.78 18.55 5.75
CA THR A 98 -13.27 19.20 6.98
C THR A 98 -13.66 18.16 8.02
N ASN A 99 -14.41 17.14 7.62
CA ASN A 99 -14.74 15.96 8.43
C ASN A 99 -14.92 14.74 7.54
N GLY A 100 -14.53 13.57 8.05
CA GLY A 100 -14.71 12.30 7.34
C GLY A 100 -13.57 11.90 6.43
N LYS A 101 -13.75 10.73 5.81
CA LYS A 101 -12.80 10.07 4.92
C LYS A 101 -13.43 9.79 3.57
N ILE A 102 -12.62 9.49 2.55
CA ILE A 102 -13.10 8.98 1.25
C ILE A 102 -12.70 7.52 1.09
N GLN A 103 -13.65 6.60 0.99
CA GLN A 103 -13.44 5.19 0.69
C GLN A 103 -13.42 4.99 -0.83
N LEU A 104 -12.33 4.45 -1.35
CA LEU A 104 -12.16 4.29 -2.80
C LEU A 104 -12.92 3.08 -3.37
N ASN A 105 -13.18 2.07 -2.56
CA ASN A 105 -13.65 0.78 -3.04
C ASN A 105 -12.74 0.29 -4.18
N THR A 106 -13.32 -0.08 -5.31
CA THR A 106 -12.58 -0.53 -6.50
C THR A 106 -12.24 0.60 -7.47
N PHE A 107 -12.56 1.86 -7.15
CA PHE A 107 -12.48 2.98 -8.07
C PHE A 107 -11.32 3.92 -7.75
N ASP A 108 -10.69 4.44 -8.78
CA ASP A 108 -9.63 5.42 -8.63
C ASP A 108 -10.22 6.82 -8.41
N LEU A 109 -9.61 7.56 -7.48
CA LEU A 109 -9.79 9.00 -7.32
C LEU A 109 -8.63 9.70 -8.02
N ASN A 110 -8.91 10.34 -9.15
CA ASN A 110 -7.91 11.08 -9.90
C ASN A 110 -7.82 12.53 -9.40
N LEU A 111 -6.61 13.00 -9.17
CA LEU A 111 -6.30 14.41 -8.89
C LEU A 111 -5.54 14.95 -10.11
N ALA A 112 -6.04 16.03 -10.71
CA ALA A 112 -5.32 16.71 -11.79
C ALA A 112 -3.97 17.29 -11.29
N ALA A 113 -3.12 17.70 -12.23
CA ALA A 113 -1.72 18.06 -11.98
C ALA A 113 -1.47 19.13 -10.91
N ALA A 114 -2.43 20.04 -10.72
CA ALA A 114 -2.34 21.17 -9.79
C ALA A 114 -3.40 21.12 -8.68
N THR A 115 -4.13 20.01 -8.51
CA THR A 115 -5.16 19.91 -7.47
C THR A 115 -4.55 20.12 -6.08
N ALA A 116 -5.09 21.06 -5.32
CA ALA A 116 -4.70 21.31 -3.94
C ALA A 116 -5.46 20.36 -3.00
N VAL A 117 -4.74 19.63 -2.16
CA VAL A 117 -5.34 18.74 -1.16
C VAL A 117 -4.98 19.25 0.23
N SER A 118 -5.97 19.48 1.08
CA SER A 118 -5.77 20.08 2.40
C SER A 118 -6.74 19.56 3.47
N GLY A 119 -6.43 19.86 4.74
CA GLY A 119 -7.26 19.48 5.88
C GLY A 119 -7.20 17.98 6.25
N PHE A 120 -6.32 17.20 5.61
CA PHE A 120 -6.14 15.79 5.94
C PHE A 120 -5.31 15.60 7.22
N ASP A 121 -5.61 14.55 7.98
CA ASP A 121 -4.87 14.07 9.15
C ASP A 121 -5.26 12.61 9.46
N ASN A 122 -4.87 12.08 10.62
CA ASN A 122 -5.20 10.70 11.02
C ASN A 122 -6.70 10.42 11.25
N THR A 123 -7.57 11.43 11.16
CA THR A 123 -9.03 11.27 11.20
C THR A 123 -9.70 11.53 9.85
N LYS A 124 -8.96 12.17 8.92
CA LYS A 124 -9.44 12.69 7.63
C LYS A 124 -8.47 12.35 6.50
N TYR A 125 -8.77 11.34 5.71
CA TYR A 125 -7.88 10.84 4.65
C TYR A 125 -8.63 9.97 3.65
N VAL A 126 -7.91 9.47 2.64
CA VAL A 126 -8.43 8.54 1.64
C VAL A 126 -8.17 7.09 2.08
N ILE A 127 -9.23 6.29 2.19
CA ILE A 127 -9.15 4.86 2.52
C ILE A 127 -9.07 4.05 1.22
N THR A 128 -7.99 3.29 1.04
CA THR A 128 -7.77 2.37 -0.08
C THR A 128 -8.23 0.94 0.28
N ASN A 129 -9.52 0.80 0.63
CA ASN A 129 -10.16 -0.41 1.20
C ASN A 129 -10.38 -1.57 0.21
N ASN A 130 -10.14 -1.36 -1.08
CA ASN A 130 -10.14 -2.41 -2.11
C ASN A 130 -9.18 -1.96 -3.23
N THR A 131 -9.36 -2.35 -4.49
CA THR A 131 -8.36 -2.13 -5.56
C THR A 131 -8.14 -0.67 -5.97
N GLY A 132 -9.02 0.26 -5.58
CA GLY A 132 -8.94 1.68 -5.96
C GLY A 132 -7.70 2.38 -5.41
N ARG A 133 -7.22 3.36 -6.17
CA ARG A 133 -6.00 4.14 -5.90
C ARG A 133 -6.30 5.64 -5.84
N LEU A 134 -5.53 6.35 -5.01
CA LEU A 134 -5.44 7.80 -5.12
C LEU A 134 -4.40 8.10 -6.19
N VAL A 135 -4.82 8.71 -7.30
CA VAL A 135 -3.96 8.99 -8.45
C VAL A 135 -3.66 10.47 -8.50
N ARG A 136 -2.38 10.84 -8.60
CA ARG A 136 -1.92 12.19 -8.88
C ARG A 136 -1.40 12.27 -10.31
N ASN A 137 -2.11 13.01 -11.15
CA ASN A 137 -1.71 13.19 -12.54
C ASN A 137 -0.51 14.12 -12.65
N SER A 138 0.36 13.85 -13.62
CA SER A 138 1.54 14.67 -13.96
C SER A 138 2.37 15.07 -12.73
N LEU A 139 2.62 14.12 -11.84
CA LEU A 139 3.50 14.33 -10.69
C LEU A 139 4.95 14.50 -11.17
N GLY A 140 5.60 15.57 -10.72
CA GLY A 140 7.00 15.90 -11.02
C GLY A 140 7.85 16.07 -9.77
N ALA A 141 8.86 16.92 -9.83
CA ALA A 141 9.87 17.10 -8.77
C ALA A 141 9.36 17.85 -7.52
N SER A 142 8.09 18.23 -7.47
CA SER A 142 7.47 18.77 -6.24
C SER A 142 6.90 17.62 -5.41
N PRO A 143 7.23 17.53 -4.11
CA PRO A 143 6.72 16.47 -3.25
C PRO A 143 5.20 16.55 -3.14
N PHE A 144 4.52 15.42 -3.31
CA PHE A 144 3.11 15.29 -3.05
C PHE A 144 2.87 14.26 -1.95
N VAL A 145 2.09 14.63 -0.94
CA VAL A 145 1.64 13.71 0.10
C VAL A 145 0.38 13.03 -0.40
N PHE A 146 0.41 11.70 -0.51
CA PHE A 146 -0.80 10.90 -0.67
C PHE A 146 -1.36 10.61 0.74
N PRO A 147 -2.45 11.28 1.17
CA PRO A 147 -3.05 11.04 2.48
C PRO A 147 -3.88 9.75 2.43
N VAL A 148 -3.20 8.61 2.48
CA VAL A 148 -3.82 7.29 2.35
C VAL A 148 -3.74 6.48 3.64
N GLY A 149 -4.69 5.56 3.79
CA GLY A 149 -4.73 4.51 4.81
C GLY A 149 -5.47 3.30 4.24
N PHE A 150 -5.21 2.10 4.75
CA PHE A 150 -5.88 0.89 4.22
C PHE A 150 -7.25 0.64 4.86
N ASP A 151 -7.53 1.19 6.04
CA ASP A 151 -8.82 1.09 6.73
C ASP A 151 -9.22 2.42 7.41
N ALA A 152 -10.24 2.39 8.27
CA ALA A 152 -10.78 3.58 8.93
C ALA A 152 -9.98 4.04 10.18
N THR A 153 -9.01 3.23 10.63
CA THR A 153 -8.23 3.44 11.85
C THR A 153 -6.75 3.66 11.61
N THR A 154 -6.26 3.29 10.44
CA THR A 154 -4.82 3.30 10.13
C THR A 154 -4.52 4.27 9.00
N TYR A 155 -3.76 5.32 9.34
CA TYR A 155 -3.32 6.38 8.43
C TYR A 155 -1.82 6.27 8.19
N ASN A 156 -1.43 5.87 6.98
CA ASN A 156 -0.03 5.68 6.58
C ASN A 156 0.26 6.45 5.29
N PRO A 157 0.38 7.78 5.36
CA PRO A 157 0.58 8.59 4.17
C PRO A 157 1.95 8.31 3.56
N LEU A 158 2.01 8.44 2.24
CA LEU A 158 3.23 8.30 1.46
C LEU A 158 3.50 9.62 0.75
N THR A 159 4.64 10.24 1.04
CA THR A 159 5.12 11.37 0.26
C THR A 159 5.95 10.85 -0.90
N VAL A 160 5.63 11.32 -2.11
CA VAL A 160 6.31 10.92 -3.34
C VAL A 160 6.79 12.15 -4.09
N THR A 161 8.04 12.11 -4.53
CA THR A 161 8.62 13.10 -5.44
C THR A 161 9.14 12.39 -6.68
N GLN A 162 8.72 12.86 -7.87
CA GLN A 162 9.13 12.29 -9.16
C GLN A 162 10.26 13.12 -9.76
N ASN A 163 11.51 12.70 -9.54
CA ASN A 163 12.69 13.39 -10.08
C ASN A 163 13.06 12.92 -11.50
N GLY A 164 12.26 12.02 -12.08
CA GLY A 164 12.45 11.47 -13.41
C GLY A 164 11.51 12.14 -14.41
N THR A 165 10.96 11.34 -15.32
CA THR A 165 9.90 11.78 -16.22
C THR A 165 8.61 12.04 -15.44
N VAL A 166 7.96 13.17 -15.71
CA VAL A 166 6.64 13.48 -15.16
C VAL A 166 5.65 12.41 -15.60
N ASP A 167 4.89 11.86 -14.65
CA ASP A 167 3.89 10.82 -14.93
C ASP A 167 2.72 10.86 -13.94
N ASN A 168 1.63 10.17 -14.27
CA ASN A 168 0.52 9.93 -13.36
C ASN A 168 0.89 8.80 -12.39
N LEU A 169 0.93 9.12 -11.10
CA LEU A 169 1.23 8.16 -10.06
C LEU A 169 0.01 7.80 -9.23
N GLY A 170 -0.28 6.50 -9.13
CA GLY A 170 -1.30 5.94 -8.25
C GLY A 170 -0.67 5.36 -6.99
N VAL A 171 -1.24 5.66 -5.83
CA VAL A 171 -0.85 5.07 -4.54
C VAL A 171 -2.04 4.38 -3.90
N ARG A 172 -1.81 3.15 -3.43
CA ARG A 172 -2.71 2.39 -2.57
C ARG A 172 -1.96 1.90 -1.34
N CYS A 173 -2.50 2.19 -0.17
CA CYS A 173 -2.06 1.58 1.08
C CYS A 173 -2.71 0.21 1.23
N LEU A 174 -1.93 -0.79 1.62
CA LEU A 174 -2.32 -2.18 1.80
C LEU A 174 -2.14 -2.57 3.27
N SER A 175 -3.00 -3.45 3.78
CA SER A 175 -2.84 -3.94 5.15
C SER A 175 -1.70 -4.94 5.22
N GLY A 176 -0.77 -4.73 6.15
CA GLY A 176 0.36 -5.63 6.35
C GLY A 176 1.35 -5.69 5.18
N VAL A 177 2.26 -6.64 5.28
CA VAL A 177 3.32 -6.90 4.29
C VAL A 177 3.32 -8.39 3.98
N LEU A 178 3.30 -8.76 2.71
CA LEU A 178 3.24 -10.15 2.26
C LEU A 178 4.58 -10.62 1.69
N GLN A 179 4.85 -11.92 1.79
CA GLN A 179 6.10 -12.52 1.31
C GLN A 179 6.41 -12.20 -0.16
N ASN A 180 5.40 -12.21 -1.03
CA ASN A 180 5.54 -12.04 -2.47
C ASN A 180 4.90 -10.72 -2.93
N GLY A 181 5.10 -9.64 -2.18
CA GLY A 181 4.55 -8.31 -2.44
C GLY A 181 3.04 -8.23 -2.19
N THR A 182 2.24 -8.87 -3.05
CA THR A 182 0.77 -8.89 -3.00
C THR A 182 0.17 -10.26 -2.67
N THR A 183 1.00 -11.30 -2.53
CA THR A 183 0.56 -12.67 -2.25
C THR A 183 1.48 -13.37 -1.24
N GLY A 184 1.10 -14.56 -0.79
CA GLY A 184 1.86 -15.34 0.18
C GLY A 184 1.49 -15.00 1.63
N SER A 185 2.26 -15.53 2.57
CA SER A 185 1.98 -15.33 3.99
C SER A 185 2.33 -13.90 4.42
N ALA A 186 1.55 -13.36 5.35
CA ALA A 186 1.86 -12.06 5.96
C ALA A 186 3.05 -12.17 6.91
N PHE A 187 3.92 -11.16 6.90
CA PHE A 187 4.91 -10.99 7.95
C PHE A 187 4.22 -10.54 9.24
N VAL A 188 4.60 -11.16 10.35
CA VAL A 188 3.98 -10.94 11.68
C VAL A 188 4.92 -10.25 12.67
N LYS A 189 6.11 -9.84 12.23
CA LYS A 189 7.17 -9.23 13.06
C LYS A 189 8.09 -8.36 12.23
N GLU A 190 8.77 -7.40 12.87
CA GLU A 190 9.91 -6.64 12.32
C GLU A 190 9.61 -5.78 11.06
N VAL A 191 8.33 -5.54 10.77
CA VAL A 191 7.85 -4.64 9.72
C VAL A 191 6.77 -3.70 10.28
N VAL A 192 6.52 -2.60 9.59
CA VAL A 192 5.28 -1.82 9.78
C VAL A 192 4.14 -2.63 9.17
N ASN A 193 2.99 -2.68 9.82
CA ASN A 193 1.80 -3.42 9.38
C ASN A 193 1.06 -2.71 8.22
N ALA A 194 1.81 -2.16 7.28
CA ALA A 194 1.32 -1.51 6.08
C ALA A 194 2.33 -1.67 4.95
N SER A 195 1.83 -1.74 3.73
CA SER A 195 2.62 -1.65 2.51
C SER A 195 1.97 -0.69 1.52
N TRP A 196 2.71 -0.26 0.51
CA TRP A 196 2.24 0.69 -0.50
C TRP A 196 2.42 0.09 -1.88
N ALA A 197 1.32 -0.03 -2.62
CA ALA A 197 1.36 -0.26 -4.06
C ALA A 197 1.43 1.11 -4.76
N VAL A 198 2.52 1.34 -5.49
CA VAL A 198 2.76 2.56 -6.27
C VAL A 198 2.83 2.19 -7.74
N THR A 199 2.07 2.89 -8.56
CA THR A 199 2.00 2.60 -10.01
C THR A 199 2.20 3.85 -10.82
N GLU A 200 2.83 3.68 -11.97
CA GLU A 200 3.00 4.69 -13.01
C GLU A 200 2.06 4.38 -14.18
N ALA A 201 1.64 5.41 -14.92
CA ALA A 201 0.76 5.22 -16.08
C ALA A 201 1.56 4.81 -17.32
N VAL A 202 2.77 5.35 -17.47
CA VAL A 202 3.71 4.98 -18.53
C VAL A 202 4.89 4.27 -17.88
N ASN A 203 5.08 3.00 -18.23
CA ASN A 203 6.15 2.19 -17.64
C ASN A 203 7.55 2.74 -17.97
N GLY A 204 8.36 2.99 -16.95
CA GLY A 204 9.72 3.53 -17.05
C GLY A 204 9.82 5.05 -16.88
N GLY A 205 11.06 5.54 -16.71
CA GLY A 205 11.33 6.98 -16.51
C GLY A 205 11.18 7.45 -15.06
N SER A 206 10.70 6.58 -14.17
CA SER A 206 10.66 6.81 -12.73
C SER A 206 12.04 7.10 -12.11
N ASN A 207 12.07 8.05 -11.18
CA ASN A 207 13.17 8.29 -10.25
C ASN A 207 12.59 8.89 -8.97
N LEU A 208 12.04 8.03 -8.11
CA LEU A 208 11.21 8.46 -6.99
C LEU A 208 12.05 8.65 -5.73
N ALA A 209 11.69 9.69 -4.98
CA ALA A 209 11.95 9.75 -3.54
C ALA A 209 10.64 9.41 -2.82
N LEU A 210 10.64 8.30 -2.08
CA LEU A 210 9.52 7.81 -1.29
C LEU A 210 9.79 8.09 0.18
N THR A 211 8.90 8.79 0.85
CA THR A 211 8.95 8.97 2.31
C THR A 211 7.66 8.43 2.91
N SER A 212 7.76 7.28 3.56
CA SER A 212 6.65 6.65 4.28
C SER A 212 6.50 7.26 5.67
N SER A 213 5.27 7.30 6.18
CA SER A 213 4.95 7.76 7.53
C SER A 213 4.04 6.76 8.25
N TRP A 214 4.32 6.46 9.51
CA TRP A 214 3.53 5.51 10.32
C TRP A 214 3.51 5.90 11.80
N THR A 215 2.64 5.27 12.57
CA THR A 215 2.56 5.45 14.03
C THR A 215 3.12 4.24 14.77
N GLY A 216 3.47 4.40 16.05
CA GLY A 216 3.99 3.28 16.82
C GLY A 216 3.01 2.11 17.01
N GLY A 217 1.70 2.35 16.83
CA GLY A 217 0.70 1.28 16.84
C GLY A 217 0.75 0.38 15.60
N ASP A 218 1.38 0.84 14.51
CA ASP A 218 1.51 0.07 13.27
C ASP A 218 2.73 -0.87 13.30
N GLU A 219 3.56 -0.81 14.34
CA GLU A 219 4.80 -1.58 14.39
C GLU A 219 4.56 -2.99 14.91
N LEU A 220 4.90 -3.99 14.09
CA LEU A 220 4.81 -5.38 14.49
C LEU A 220 5.92 -5.75 15.50
N PRO A 221 5.73 -6.81 16.30
CA PRO A 221 6.71 -7.22 17.30
C PRO A 221 8.14 -7.28 16.78
N GLY A 222 9.10 -6.75 17.54
CA GLY A 222 10.51 -6.75 17.16
C GLY A 222 10.91 -5.69 16.13
N PHE A 223 10.00 -4.84 15.66
CA PHE A 223 10.37 -3.69 14.82
C PHE A 223 11.37 -2.79 15.54
N ASN A 224 12.46 -2.42 14.86
CA ASN A 224 13.49 -1.58 15.42
C ASN A 224 13.68 -0.31 14.57
N ARG A 225 13.14 0.79 15.11
CA ARG A 225 13.19 2.12 14.51
C ARG A 225 14.60 2.63 14.23
N ALA A 226 15.62 2.20 14.98
CA ALA A 226 16.99 2.65 14.79
C ALA A 226 17.66 2.06 13.55
N LYS A 227 17.06 1.04 12.91
CA LYS A 227 17.65 0.34 11.77
C LYS A 227 16.60 -0.16 10.78
N THR A 228 15.80 0.73 10.19
CA THR A 228 14.71 0.38 9.26
C THR A 228 14.95 1.02 7.90
N GLY A 229 14.24 0.57 6.87
CA GLY A 229 14.28 1.16 5.53
C GLY A 229 13.01 0.83 4.74
N ILE A 230 12.91 1.40 3.53
CA ILE A 230 11.86 1.03 2.57
C ILE A 230 12.42 -0.03 1.63
N SER A 231 11.83 -1.22 1.62
CA SER A 231 12.11 -2.23 0.61
C SER A 231 11.10 -2.16 -0.53
N TYR A 232 11.54 -2.58 -1.71
CA TYR A 232 10.75 -2.78 -2.90
C TYR A 232 10.71 -4.29 -3.21
N TYR A 233 9.54 -4.81 -3.57
CA TYR A 233 9.42 -6.16 -4.08
C TYR A 233 9.71 -6.19 -5.58
N ASP A 234 10.80 -6.83 -5.98
CA ASP A 234 11.31 -6.83 -7.36
C ASP A 234 10.71 -7.91 -8.28
N GLY A 235 9.70 -8.63 -7.78
CA GLY A 235 9.08 -9.77 -8.46
C GLY A 235 9.67 -11.13 -8.05
N VAL A 236 10.83 -11.13 -7.38
CA VAL A 236 11.46 -12.33 -6.83
C VAL A 236 11.52 -12.26 -5.30
N GLY A 237 11.92 -11.11 -4.76
CA GLY A 237 12.06 -10.90 -3.34
C GLY A 237 12.05 -9.43 -2.96
N TRP A 238 12.16 -9.19 -1.66
CA TRP A 238 12.35 -7.85 -1.13
C TRP A 238 13.81 -7.43 -1.31
N ASP A 239 14.04 -6.25 -1.89
CA ASP A 239 15.34 -5.86 -2.43
C ASP A 239 16.26 -5.09 -1.47
N MET A 240 15.79 -4.81 -0.25
CA MET A 240 16.51 -3.86 0.61
C MET A 240 17.79 -4.49 1.14
N THR A 241 18.91 -3.80 0.96
CA THR A 241 20.18 -4.21 1.55
C THR A 241 20.35 -3.61 2.94
N ASN A 242 21.21 -4.22 3.75
CA ASN A 242 21.46 -3.73 5.12
C ASN A 242 22.06 -2.30 5.14
N THR A 243 22.75 -1.88 4.08
CA THR A 243 23.30 -0.51 3.93
C THR A 243 22.23 0.54 3.61
N GLN A 244 21.02 0.12 3.20
CA GLN A 244 19.88 1.01 2.97
C GLN A 244 19.01 1.21 4.22
N THR A 245 19.43 0.67 5.38
CA THR A 245 18.73 0.88 6.65
C THR A 245 19.28 2.10 7.39
N ALA A 246 18.41 2.82 8.10
CA ALA A 246 18.76 3.98 8.91
C ALA A 246 17.80 4.11 10.10
N ALA A 247 18.07 5.05 11.01
CA ALA A 247 17.13 5.40 12.05
C ALA A 247 15.94 6.16 11.45
N ALA A 248 14.72 5.76 11.78
CA ALA A 248 13.51 6.51 11.48
C ALA A 248 13.56 7.88 12.16
N ALA A 249 13.11 8.91 11.45
CA ALA A 249 12.95 10.25 11.99
C ALA A 249 11.56 10.42 12.65
N GLY A 250 11.35 11.51 13.38
CA GLY A 250 10.08 11.86 13.99
C GLY A 250 9.84 11.25 15.38
N ALA A 251 8.78 11.71 16.04
CA ALA A 251 8.39 11.32 17.38
C ALA A 251 6.90 10.89 17.43
N GLY A 252 6.44 10.22 16.38
CA GLY A 252 5.03 9.86 16.19
C GLY A 252 4.26 11.00 15.52
N PRO A 253 4.13 11.02 14.18
CA PRO A 253 4.50 9.96 13.24
C PRO A 253 6.02 9.77 13.08
N TYR A 254 6.41 8.55 12.72
CA TYR A 254 7.77 8.18 12.31
C TYR A 254 7.89 8.21 10.80
N THR A 255 9.05 8.57 10.28
CA THR A 255 9.30 8.61 8.83
C THR A 255 10.63 7.96 8.45
N ILE A 256 10.67 7.41 7.24
CA ILE A 256 11.90 6.92 6.62
C ILE A 256 11.80 7.21 5.12
N THR A 257 12.93 7.53 4.49
CA THR A 257 12.98 7.89 3.08
C THR A 257 13.86 6.91 2.32
N ARG A 258 13.41 6.52 1.12
CA ARG A 258 14.22 5.86 0.11
C ARG A 258 14.23 6.70 -1.17
N ASN A 259 15.42 6.98 -1.66
CA ASN A 259 15.64 7.74 -2.88
C ASN A 259 15.97 6.81 -4.06
N ALA A 260 15.94 7.37 -5.26
CA ALA A 260 16.36 6.72 -6.50
C ALA A 260 15.62 5.40 -6.79
N VAL A 261 14.30 5.37 -6.53
CA VAL A 261 13.43 4.26 -6.94
C VAL A 261 13.13 4.44 -8.43
N SER A 262 13.71 3.61 -9.29
CA SER A 262 13.61 3.78 -10.75
C SER A 262 12.76 2.74 -11.47
N ASN A 263 12.34 1.70 -10.76
CA ASN A 263 11.55 0.61 -11.32
C ASN A 263 10.23 0.48 -10.57
N LEU A 264 9.12 0.65 -11.30
CA LEU A 264 7.76 0.36 -10.84
C LEU A 264 7.08 -0.71 -11.71
N ALA A 265 7.85 -1.46 -12.51
CA ALA A 265 7.30 -2.46 -13.42
C ALA A 265 6.36 -3.43 -12.69
N ASN A 266 5.17 -3.60 -13.25
CA ASN A 266 4.06 -4.40 -12.67
C ASN A 266 3.43 -3.84 -11.37
N GLY A 267 3.63 -2.56 -11.07
CA GLY A 267 3.04 -1.89 -9.91
C GLY A 267 3.83 -2.17 -8.64
N GLY A 268 4.82 -1.33 -8.39
CA GLY A 268 5.79 -1.53 -7.33
C GLY A 268 5.18 -1.60 -5.93
N ILE A 269 5.52 -2.66 -5.20
CA ILE A 269 5.10 -2.83 -3.81
C ILE A 269 6.25 -2.45 -2.89
N PHE A 270 5.96 -1.60 -1.92
CA PHE A 270 6.92 -1.09 -0.96
C PHE A 270 6.50 -1.43 0.47
N ALA A 271 7.47 -1.74 1.31
CA ALA A 271 7.23 -2.03 2.73
C ALA A 271 8.32 -1.40 3.60
N VAL A 272 7.96 -1.01 4.82
CA VAL A 272 8.91 -0.52 5.81
C VAL A 272 9.25 -1.64 6.79
N GLY A 273 10.53 -1.90 6.99
CA GLY A 273 10.95 -2.95 7.90
C GLY A 273 12.44 -3.16 8.01
N GLN A 274 12.78 -4.35 8.52
CA GLN A 274 14.15 -4.82 8.69
C GLN A 274 14.34 -6.19 8.03
N ARG A 275 14.77 -7.20 8.80
CA ARG A 275 15.13 -8.55 8.35
C ARG A 275 14.14 -9.21 7.41
N PRO A 276 12.81 -9.16 7.60
CA PRO A 276 11.88 -9.85 6.70
C PRO A 276 11.85 -9.28 5.28
N VAL A 277 12.17 -7.99 5.14
CA VAL A 277 12.17 -7.27 3.86
C VAL A 277 13.60 -6.90 3.42
N LEU A 278 14.62 -7.53 4.01
CA LEU A 278 15.98 -7.47 3.49
C LEU A 278 16.12 -8.48 2.34
N THR A 279 16.93 -8.14 1.35
CA THR A 279 17.37 -9.08 0.33
C THR A 279 18.11 -10.24 1.00
N THR A 280 17.60 -11.45 0.77
CA THR A 280 18.23 -12.66 1.28
C THR A 280 19.26 -13.12 0.27
N LEU A 281 20.53 -13.09 0.65
CA LEU A 281 21.57 -13.75 -0.12
C LEU A 281 21.42 -15.27 0.06
N LEU A 282 20.88 -15.95 -0.94
CA LEU A 282 20.90 -17.41 -0.97
C LEU A 282 22.32 -17.87 -1.28
N VAL A 283 23.09 -18.19 -0.24
CA VAL A 283 24.38 -18.86 -0.40
C VAL A 283 24.16 -20.36 -0.41
N ALA A 284 24.70 -21.04 -1.42
CA ALA A 284 24.86 -22.49 -1.45
C ALA A 284 26.35 -22.82 -1.27
N PRO A 285 26.91 -22.64 -0.06
CA PRO A 285 28.33 -22.91 0.14
C PRO A 285 28.59 -24.39 -0.08
N LYS A 286 29.50 -24.71 -1.01
CA LYS A 286 30.12 -26.03 -1.03
C LYS A 286 31.16 -26.03 0.09
N THR A 287 30.81 -26.61 1.24
CA THR A 287 31.77 -26.87 2.30
C THR A 287 32.60 -28.09 1.90
N TYR A 288 33.88 -27.88 1.61
CA TYR A 288 34.84 -28.98 1.56
C TYR A 288 35.31 -29.26 2.98
N LEU A 289 35.16 -30.49 3.48
CA LEU A 289 36.01 -30.94 4.57
C LEU A 289 37.42 -31.08 4.02
N HIS A 290 38.25 -30.06 4.24
CA HIS A 290 39.69 -30.16 4.04
C HIS A 290 40.39 -29.91 5.37
N GLY A 291 41.11 -30.91 5.87
CA GLY A 291 42.01 -30.72 7.00
C GLY A 291 43.25 -29.93 6.57
N SER A 292 43.93 -29.26 7.51
CA SER A 292 45.27 -28.71 7.25
C SER A 292 46.17 -29.83 6.75
N TYR A 293 46.80 -29.66 5.58
CA TYR A 293 47.77 -30.61 5.03
C TYR A 293 48.94 -30.76 6.01
N ALA A 294 48.93 -31.79 6.84
CA ALA A 294 49.98 -32.06 7.81
C ALA A 294 51.10 -32.88 7.16
N GLY A 295 51.75 -32.32 6.12
CA GLY A 295 53.05 -32.74 5.57
C GLY A 295 53.21 -34.16 5.01
N ALA A 296 52.35 -35.12 5.35
CA ALA A 296 52.50 -36.56 5.12
C ALA A 296 51.34 -37.18 4.32
N GLY A 297 50.52 -36.36 3.67
CA GLY A 297 49.47 -36.84 2.76
C GLY A 297 48.19 -37.35 3.42
N LEU A 298 47.98 -37.13 4.73
CA LEU A 298 46.74 -37.47 5.44
C LEU A 298 46.10 -36.21 6.05
N MET A 299 44.76 -36.16 6.05
CA MET A 299 43.99 -35.11 6.73
C MET A 299 44.08 -35.28 8.25
N SER A 300 44.05 -34.19 9.02
CA SER A 300 43.95 -34.26 10.48
C SER A 300 42.56 -34.73 10.92
N ASP A 301 42.51 -35.58 11.96
CA ASP A 301 41.28 -36.19 12.49
C ASP A 301 40.75 -35.50 13.76
N GLY A 302 41.24 -34.29 14.05
CA GLY A 302 40.92 -33.56 15.28
C GLY A 302 39.43 -33.29 15.48
N LEU A 303 38.67 -33.06 14.41
CA LEU A 303 37.21 -32.86 14.49
C LEU A 303 36.46 -34.15 14.85
N ARG A 304 36.93 -35.31 14.36
CA ARG A 304 36.45 -36.64 14.78
C ARG A 304 36.79 -36.88 16.24
N SER A 305 38.04 -36.60 16.63
CA SER A 305 38.49 -36.77 18.02
C SER A 305 37.77 -35.84 19.00
N ALA A 306 37.32 -34.66 18.58
CA ALA A 306 36.55 -33.72 19.38
C ALA A 306 35.03 -34.01 19.38
N GLY A 307 34.56 -35.02 18.65
CA GLY A 307 33.14 -35.39 18.57
C GLY A 307 32.26 -34.35 17.85
N LEU A 308 32.85 -33.46 17.05
CA LEU A 308 32.14 -32.36 16.36
C LEU A 308 31.59 -32.77 14.99
N ILE A 309 31.93 -33.96 14.51
CA ILE A 309 31.38 -34.55 13.29
C ILE A 309 30.88 -35.98 13.59
N PRO A 310 29.76 -36.43 12.99
CA PRO A 310 29.30 -37.80 13.13
C PRO A 310 30.37 -38.80 12.69
N THR A 311 30.63 -39.81 13.53
CA THR A 311 31.58 -40.90 13.24
C THR A 311 30.97 -42.03 12.40
N THR A 312 29.68 -41.93 12.12
CA THR A 312 28.92 -42.86 11.29
C THR A 312 28.50 -42.09 10.05
N GLU A 313 28.89 -42.56 8.87
CA GLU A 313 28.39 -41.97 7.64
C GLU A 313 26.87 -42.21 7.49
N PRO A 314 26.09 -41.22 7.05
CA PRO A 314 24.63 -41.30 7.12
C PRO A 314 23.98 -42.16 6.01
N TYR A 315 24.76 -42.74 5.09
CA TYR A 315 24.24 -43.32 3.85
C TYR A 315 24.38 -44.85 3.74
N THR A 316 25.21 -45.51 4.55
CA THR A 316 25.43 -46.98 4.54
C THR A 316 24.19 -47.80 4.87
N GLY A 317 23.22 -47.21 5.59
CA GLY A 317 21.97 -47.87 5.99
C GLY A 317 20.79 -47.69 5.02
N MET A 318 20.95 -46.90 3.96
CA MET A 318 19.84 -46.61 3.03
C MET A 318 19.74 -47.69 1.94
N THR A 319 18.63 -48.42 1.93
CA THR A 319 18.39 -49.60 1.05
C THR A 319 18.38 -49.34 -0.46
N ASN A 320 18.61 -48.10 -0.92
CA ASN A 320 18.68 -47.73 -2.34
C ASN A 320 19.78 -46.70 -2.65
N PHE A 321 20.76 -46.50 -1.76
CA PHE A 321 21.89 -45.63 -2.05
C PHE A 321 23.02 -46.43 -2.72
N SER A 322 23.19 -46.27 -4.03
CA SER A 322 24.35 -46.78 -4.77
C SER A 322 25.45 -45.71 -4.76
N HIS A 323 26.50 -45.90 -3.96
CA HIS A 323 27.68 -45.04 -4.00
C HIS A 323 28.36 -45.17 -5.37
N ILE A 324 28.25 -44.16 -6.24
CA ILE A 324 29.00 -44.11 -7.50
C ILE A 324 30.41 -43.62 -7.16
N ALA A 325 31.29 -44.56 -6.84
CA ALA A 325 32.69 -44.31 -6.56
C ALA A 325 33.45 -43.92 -7.84
N THR A 326 33.29 -42.68 -8.32
CA THR A 326 34.15 -42.10 -9.36
C THR A 326 35.24 -41.19 -8.78
N GLY A 327 35.49 -41.25 -7.47
CA GLY A 327 36.56 -40.53 -6.77
C GLY A 327 37.24 -41.36 -5.68
N ARG A 328 38.43 -40.91 -5.25
CA ARG A 328 39.21 -41.52 -4.17
C ARG A 328 38.60 -41.19 -2.80
N GLY A 329 37.58 -41.93 -2.38
CA GLY A 329 37.02 -41.86 -1.02
C GLY A 329 35.64 -42.52 -0.93
N GLY A 330 35.40 -43.25 0.15
CA GLY A 330 34.12 -43.91 0.47
C GLY A 330 34.18 -45.43 0.37
N GLY A 331 34.41 -46.08 1.50
CA GLY A 331 34.47 -47.55 1.62
C GLY A 331 35.06 -48.06 2.95
N GLU A 332 35.18 -47.21 3.97
CA GLU A 332 35.79 -47.57 5.24
C GLU A 332 34.74 -48.25 6.13
N THR A 333 34.87 -49.57 6.28
CA THR A 333 34.32 -50.27 7.43
C THR A 333 35.34 -50.09 8.56
N ILE A 334 34.86 -49.81 9.78
CA ILE A 334 35.68 -49.59 10.99
C ILE A 334 36.80 -50.64 11.11
#